data_AF-A0AA39Y830-F1
#
_entry.id   AF-A0AA39Y830-F1
#
_cell.length_a   1.000
_cell.length_b   1.000
_cell.length_c   1.000
_cell.angle_alpha   90.00
_cell.angle_beta   90.00
_cell.angle_gamma   90.00
#
_symmetry.space_group_name_H-M   'P 1'
#
loop_
_entity.id
_entity.type
_entity.pdbx_description
1 polymer ?
#
loop_
_entity_poly.entity_id
_entity_poly.type
_entity_poly.pdbx_seq_one_letter_code
_entity_poly.pdbx_strand_id
1 'polypeptide(L)'
;MKHSIALAIFGATVSTATADGVARKCSSYPFPEFVCMHRYGSVLPLDFVRTENLTFGQQTTYGSTLVPNDPSFSNVANATFLVWDEKLAQEILGEDPVYEFMFKIDESIHEAPVYVPDTNELFFSKLKRNWLAQYVVDFNNDPPTLSEKTASPPIYAPAGARYRDGLIYFAVGGGNASLEGHAFRPGIYSLNPKTMESKAVVNNYYGHYFNLVDDLDIDAHGNIWFTDN
;
A
#
# COMPACT_ATOMS: atom_id res chain seq x y z
N MET A 1 -40.38 -29.26 13.23
CA MET A 1 -39.45 -28.50 14.10
C MET A 1 -39.19 -27.14 13.45
N LYS A 2 -39.77 -26.07 13.99
CA LYS A 2 -39.53 -24.69 13.54
C LYS A 2 -38.27 -24.19 14.24
N HIS A 3 -37.19 -23.93 13.50
CA HIS A 3 -35.98 -23.31 14.04
C HIS A 3 -36.20 -21.79 14.03
N SER A 4 -36.51 -21.23 15.20
CA SER A 4 -36.44 -19.79 15.41
C SER A 4 -34.98 -19.43 15.71
N ILE A 5 -34.36 -18.66 14.82
CA ILE A 5 -33.10 -17.97 15.10
C ILE A 5 -33.44 -16.76 15.97
N ALA A 6 -33.04 -16.79 17.25
CA ALA A 6 -33.10 -15.64 18.13
C ALA A 6 -31.81 -14.82 17.91
N LEU A 7 -31.95 -13.66 17.25
CA LEU A 7 -30.90 -12.65 17.24
C LEU A 7 -30.93 -11.94 18.59
N ALA A 8 -30.09 -12.39 19.52
CA ALA A 8 -29.86 -11.68 20.77
C ALA A 8 -28.98 -10.45 20.48
N ILE A 9 -29.59 -9.32 20.13
CA ILE A 9 -28.95 -8.03 20.30
C ILE A 9 -28.95 -7.80 21.81
N PHE A 10 -27.84 -8.10 22.48
CA PHE A 10 -27.62 -7.60 23.82
C PHE A 10 -27.88 -6.10 23.78
N GLY A 11 -28.87 -5.66 24.56
CA GLY A 11 -29.18 -4.25 24.68
C GLY A 11 -27.91 -3.53 25.09
N ALA A 12 -27.27 -2.86 24.13
CA ALA A 12 -26.30 -1.84 24.46
C ALA A 12 -27.10 -0.83 25.26
N THR A 13 -26.86 -0.79 26.57
CA THR A 13 -27.08 0.43 27.32
C THR A 13 -26.56 1.55 26.45
N VAL A 14 -27.41 2.54 26.14
CA VAL A 14 -26.97 3.78 25.51
C VAL A 14 -25.89 4.30 26.45
N SER A 15 -24.64 3.95 26.12
CA SER A 15 -23.48 4.63 26.66
C SER A 15 -23.75 6.04 26.17
N THR A 16 -24.15 6.91 27.08
CA THR A 16 -23.84 8.33 26.96
C THR A 16 -22.47 8.38 26.32
N ALA A 17 -22.37 9.04 25.15
CA ALA A 17 -21.10 9.27 24.49
C ALA A 17 -20.09 9.54 25.59
N THR A 18 -19.05 8.70 25.66
CA THR A 18 -18.00 8.87 26.65
C THR A 18 -17.65 10.35 26.69
N ALA A 19 -17.47 10.91 27.88
CA ALA A 19 -16.98 12.28 28.00
C ALA A 19 -15.69 12.51 27.17
N ASP A 20 -15.01 11.42 26.81
CA ASP A 20 -13.97 11.34 25.81
C ASP A 20 -14.58 11.19 24.40
N GLY A 21 -14.36 12.19 23.54
CA GLY A 21 -14.69 12.12 22.12
C GLY A 21 -13.93 11.01 21.36
N VAL A 22 -14.27 10.81 20.09
CA VAL A 22 -13.71 9.79 19.20
C VAL A 22 -12.20 9.95 19.04
N ALA A 23 -11.69 11.18 19.02
CA ALA A 23 -10.27 11.46 19.00
C ALA A 23 -9.81 11.95 20.38
N ARG A 24 -8.69 11.41 20.85
CA ARG A 24 -8.10 11.80 22.14
C ARG A 24 -6.58 11.88 22.04
N LYS A 25 -5.97 12.50 23.03
CA LYS A 25 -4.50 12.45 23.19
C LYS A 25 -4.07 11.01 23.43
N CYS A 26 -3.00 10.59 22.77
CA CYS A 26 -2.32 9.37 23.13
C CYS A 26 -1.60 9.55 24.47
N SER A 27 -1.56 8.48 25.26
CA SER A 27 -0.81 8.44 26.51
C SER A 27 0.69 8.35 26.28
N SER A 28 1.07 7.72 25.17
CA SER A 28 2.44 7.30 24.88
C SER A 28 3.14 8.12 23.82
N TYR A 29 2.44 9.07 23.19
CA TYR A 29 2.94 9.82 22.05
C TYR A 29 2.56 11.30 22.12
N PRO A 30 3.36 12.20 21.51
CA PRO A 30 3.12 13.63 21.57
C PRO A 30 1.90 14.06 20.74
N PHE A 31 1.10 14.96 21.32
CA PHE A 31 0.03 15.66 20.62
C PHE A 31 0.57 17.01 20.07
N PRO A 32 0.16 17.47 18.87
CA PRO A 32 -0.93 16.99 18.02
C PRO A 32 -0.55 15.94 16.96
N GLU A 33 0.73 15.58 16.88
CA GLU A 33 1.23 14.68 15.84
C GLU A 33 0.59 13.28 15.89
N PHE A 34 0.35 12.78 17.10
CA PHE A 34 -0.34 11.51 17.35
C PHE A 34 -1.71 11.76 17.95
N VAL A 35 -2.72 11.15 17.35
CA VAL A 35 -4.10 11.17 17.83
C VAL A 35 -4.60 9.75 18.00
N CYS A 36 -5.09 9.46 19.20
CA CYS A 36 -5.61 8.14 19.53
C CYS A 36 -7.11 8.06 19.23
N MET A 37 -7.52 6.99 18.58
CA MET A 37 -8.88 6.78 18.08
C MET A 37 -9.66 5.84 19.00
N HIS A 38 -10.70 6.35 19.67
CA HIS A 38 -11.60 5.54 20.51
C HIS A 38 -12.46 4.61 19.64
N ARG A 39 -12.63 3.35 20.07
CA ARG A 39 -13.41 2.30 19.36
C ARG A 39 -13.08 2.24 17.87
N TYR A 40 -11.80 2.38 17.56
CA TYR A 40 -11.27 2.35 16.23
C TYR A 40 -11.86 3.37 15.25
N GLY A 41 -12.47 4.46 15.74
CA GLY A 41 -13.20 5.41 14.89
C GLY A 41 -14.41 4.79 14.17
N SER A 42 -14.86 3.61 14.60
CA SER A 42 -15.92 2.83 13.94
C SER A 42 -17.34 3.29 14.30
N VAL A 43 -17.48 4.15 15.31
CA VAL A 43 -18.77 4.72 15.74
C VAL A 43 -18.62 6.22 15.84
N LEU A 44 -19.17 6.94 14.86
CA LEU A 44 -19.27 8.40 14.86
C LEU A 44 -20.70 8.83 15.20
N PRO A 45 -20.90 10.03 15.78
CA PRO A 45 -22.22 10.68 15.81
C PRO A 45 -22.89 10.67 14.44
N LEU A 46 -24.19 10.38 14.38
CA LEU A 46 -24.92 10.10 13.13
C LEU A 46 -24.95 11.25 12.12
N ASP A 47 -24.61 12.46 12.53
CA ASP A 47 -24.52 13.68 11.72
C ASP A 47 -23.15 13.87 11.06
N PHE A 48 -22.25 12.89 11.14
CA PHE A 48 -20.97 12.96 10.43
C PHE A 48 -21.16 13.04 8.91
N VAL A 49 -20.28 13.75 8.22
CA VAL A 49 -20.27 13.84 6.76
C VAL A 49 -18.85 13.90 6.21
N ARG A 50 -18.59 13.16 5.14
CA ARG A 50 -17.42 13.32 4.29
C ARG A 50 -17.90 13.53 2.85
N THR A 51 -17.58 14.68 2.29
CA THR A 51 -17.89 15.00 0.89
C THR A 51 -16.75 14.50 0.02
N GLU A 52 -17.01 13.54 -0.86
CA GLU A 52 -15.98 12.98 -1.72
C GLU A 52 -15.46 13.98 -2.78
N ASN A 53 -14.14 14.03 -2.97
CA ASN A 53 -13.52 14.68 -4.13
C ASN A 53 -13.02 13.60 -5.10
N LEU A 54 -13.61 13.58 -6.30
CA LEU A 54 -13.30 12.60 -7.34
C LEU A 54 -12.12 13.02 -8.23
N THR A 55 -11.51 14.17 -7.97
CA THR A 55 -10.34 14.64 -8.72
C THR A 55 -9.11 13.84 -8.29
N PHE A 56 -8.44 13.22 -9.27
CA PHE A 56 -7.23 12.43 -9.03
C PHE A 56 -6.13 13.28 -8.37
N GLY A 57 -5.50 12.76 -7.31
CA GLY A 57 -4.49 13.47 -6.53
C GLY A 57 -5.06 14.47 -5.52
N GLN A 58 -6.38 14.62 -5.47
CA GLN A 58 -7.08 15.53 -4.54
C GLN A 58 -8.20 14.84 -3.78
N GLN A 59 -8.15 13.51 -3.69
CA GLN A 59 -9.15 12.72 -2.99
C GLN A 59 -9.23 13.11 -1.51
N THR A 60 -10.44 13.10 -0.97
CA THR A 60 -10.66 13.37 0.45
C THR A 60 -10.08 12.27 1.34
N THR A 61 -9.53 12.67 2.48
CA THR A 61 -8.90 11.75 3.45
C THR A 61 -9.79 11.54 4.67
N TYR A 62 -9.36 10.68 5.59
CA TYR A 62 -10.07 10.47 6.86
C TYR A 62 -10.24 11.77 7.66
N GLY A 63 -9.21 12.64 7.66
CA GLY A 63 -9.24 13.95 8.28
C GLY A 63 -10.20 14.96 7.65
N SER A 64 -10.69 14.71 6.43
CA SER A 64 -11.71 15.56 5.78
C SER A 64 -13.13 15.33 6.32
N THR A 65 -13.33 14.39 7.24
CA THR A 65 -14.66 14.10 7.83
C THR A 65 -15.06 15.18 8.81
N LEU A 66 -16.24 15.75 8.63
CA LEU A 66 -16.87 16.63 9.60
C LEU A 66 -17.68 15.79 10.57
N VAL A 67 -17.48 16.01 11.87
CA VAL A 67 -18.23 15.35 12.95
C VAL A 67 -18.75 16.43 13.89
N PRO A 68 -19.87 17.12 13.56
CA PRO A 68 -20.29 18.33 14.27
C PRO A 68 -20.56 18.11 15.76
N ASN A 69 -21.14 16.96 16.10
CA ASN A 69 -21.41 16.56 17.49
C ASN A 69 -20.20 15.96 18.23
N ASP A 70 -19.01 15.97 17.63
CA ASP A 70 -17.76 15.58 18.30
C ASP A 70 -16.59 16.48 17.88
N PRO A 71 -16.40 17.62 18.58
CA PRO A 71 -15.33 18.56 18.28
C PRO A 71 -13.92 17.97 18.38
N SER A 72 -13.75 16.86 19.11
CA SER A 72 -12.45 16.20 19.24
C SER A 72 -11.92 15.71 17.89
N PHE A 73 -12.82 15.37 16.95
CA PHE A 73 -12.48 14.85 15.64
C PHE A 73 -11.67 15.83 14.79
N SER A 74 -11.77 17.14 15.07
CA SER A 74 -10.95 18.16 14.40
C SER A 74 -9.43 17.93 14.54
N ASN A 75 -9.00 17.18 15.56
CA ASN A 75 -7.60 16.82 15.75
C ASN A 75 -7.08 15.83 14.69
N VAL A 76 -7.95 15.03 14.08
CA VAL A 76 -7.59 14.00 13.08
C VAL A 76 -6.99 14.63 11.83
N ALA A 77 -7.46 15.82 11.42
CA ALA A 77 -7.00 16.50 10.22
C ALA A 77 -5.54 16.97 10.29
N ASN A 78 -5.02 17.17 11.50
CA ASN A 78 -3.67 17.70 11.74
C ASN A 78 -2.68 16.64 12.25
N ALA A 79 -3.15 15.41 12.44
CA ALA A 79 -2.32 14.31 12.94
C ALA A 79 -1.48 13.70 11.80
N THR A 80 -0.24 13.35 12.10
CA THR A 80 0.60 12.53 11.23
C THR A 80 0.26 11.05 11.45
N PHE A 81 0.08 10.64 12.71
CA PHE A 81 -0.23 9.28 13.10
C PHE A 81 -1.60 9.22 13.78
N LEU A 82 -2.45 8.33 13.27
CA LEU A 82 -3.67 7.91 13.95
C LEU A 82 -3.39 6.57 14.63
N VAL A 83 -3.67 6.49 15.93
CA VAL A 83 -3.33 5.33 16.76
C VAL A 83 -4.59 4.67 17.29
N TRP A 84 -4.83 3.44 16.85
CA TRP A 84 -6.01 2.66 17.23
C TRP A 84 -5.76 1.73 18.43
N ASP A 85 -4.52 1.28 18.58
CA ASP A 85 -4.03 0.46 19.68
C ASP A 85 -2.66 1.01 20.10
N GLU A 86 -2.60 1.65 21.26
CA GLU A 86 -1.37 2.29 21.74
C GLU A 86 -0.27 1.28 22.06
N LYS A 87 -0.65 0.08 22.55
CA LYS A 87 0.33 -0.96 22.87
C LYS A 87 0.96 -1.48 21.59
N LEU A 88 0.13 -1.78 20.58
CA LEU A 88 0.62 -2.24 19.30
C LEU A 88 1.42 -1.15 18.56
N ALA A 89 1.01 0.12 18.67
CA ALA A 89 1.77 1.23 18.11
C ALA A 89 3.18 1.31 18.73
N GLN A 90 3.31 1.19 20.05
CA GLN A 90 4.64 1.13 20.69
C GLN A 90 5.47 -0.07 20.20
N GLU A 91 4.85 -1.24 20.06
CA GLU A 91 5.53 -2.46 19.62
C GLU A 91 6.04 -2.38 18.17
N ILE A 92 5.33 -1.69 17.29
CA ILE A 92 5.66 -1.59 15.85
C ILE A 92 6.49 -0.34 15.53
N LEU A 93 6.08 0.82 16.05
CA LEU A 93 6.64 2.12 15.70
C LEU A 93 7.77 2.56 16.64
N GLY A 94 7.83 2.03 17.86
CA GLY A 94 8.77 2.47 18.88
C GLY A 94 8.36 3.79 19.56
N GLU A 95 9.31 4.44 20.24
CA GLU A 95 9.04 5.60 21.10
C GLU A 95 8.93 6.94 20.34
N ASP A 96 9.67 7.09 19.24
CA ASP A 96 9.79 8.35 18.49
C ASP A 96 9.73 8.12 16.96
N PRO A 97 8.59 7.65 16.43
CA PRO A 97 8.46 7.38 15.00
C PRO A 97 8.26 8.68 14.23
N VAL A 98 8.96 8.80 13.10
CA VAL A 98 8.92 9.98 12.22
C VAL A 98 8.38 9.57 10.85
N TYR A 99 7.53 10.40 10.27
CA TYR A 99 7.13 10.30 8.87
C TYR A 99 7.93 11.30 8.03
N GLU A 100 8.73 10.79 7.10
CA GLU A 100 9.56 11.61 6.22
C GLU A 100 9.16 11.45 4.75
N PHE A 101 9.01 12.57 4.05
CA PHE A 101 8.83 12.59 2.61
C PHE A 101 10.20 12.57 1.93
N MET A 102 10.57 11.41 1.37
CA MET A 102 11.93 11.18 0.86
C MET A 102 12.16 11.75 -0.54
N PHE A 103 11.24 11.52 -1.48
CA PHE A 103 11.44 11.85 -2.90
C PHE A 103 10.19 12.43 -3.54
N LYS A 104 10.35 13.57 -4.23
CA LYS A 104 9.33 14.10 -5.13
C LYS A 104 9.46 13.44 -6.50
N ILE A 105 8.50 12.58 -6.83
CA ILE A 105 8.34 11.93 -8.14
C ILE A 105 7.08 12.48 -8.84
N ASP A 106 6.87 12.14 -10.11
CA ASP A 106 5.72 12.66 -10.86
C ASP A 106 4.39 12.05 -10.43
N GLU A 107 3.29 12.67 -10.82
CA GLU A 107 1.92 12.22 -10.47
C GLU A 107 1.47 11.04 -11.35
N SER A 108 2.14 9.91 -11.18
CA SER A 108 1.79 8.62 -11.78
C SER A 108 1.40 7.60 -10.69
N ILE A 109 0.77 6.50 -11.08
CA ILE A 109 0.57 5.36 -10.18
C ILE A 109 1.91 4.64 -10.02
N HIS A 110 2.34 4.46 -8.78
CA HIS A 110 3.55 3.74 -8.41
C HIS A 110 3.16 2.47 -7.67
N GLU A 111 3.76 1.36 -8.07
CA GLU A 111 3.35 0.02 -7.64
C GLU A 111 4.57 -0.89 -7.46
N ALA A 112 4.33 -2.15 -7.13
CA ALA A 112 5.37 -3.18 -7.07
C ALA A 112 6.60 -2.85 -6.20
N PRO A 113 6.47 -2.24 -5.00
CA PRO A 113 7.62 -1.98 -4.15
C PRO A 113 8.24 -3.30 -3.67
N VAL A 114 9.56 -3.43 -3.78
CA VAL A 114 10.30 -4.60 -3.32
C VAL A 114 11.70 -4.24 -2.85
N TYR A 115 11.99 -4.53 -1.58
CA TYR A 115 13.33 -4.39 -1.03
C TYR A 115 14.21 -5.57 -1.43
N VAL A 116 15.42 -5.25 -1.88
CA VAL A 116 16.45 -6.20 -2.31
C VAL A 116 17.60 -6.12 -1.30
N PRO A 117 17.67 -7.06 -0.34
CA PRO A 117 18.72 -7.03 0.69
C PRO A 117 20.12 -7.21 0.11
N ASP A 118 20.24 -7.91 -1.02
CA ASP A 118 21.51 -8.20 -1.69
C ASP A 118 22.25 -6.97 -2.25
N THR A 119 21.50 -5.93 -2.61
CA THR A 119 22.04 -4.67 -3.15
C THR A 119 21.74 -3.48 -2.23
N ASN A 120 20.94 -3.69 -1.18
CA ASN A 120 20.43 -2.66 -0.29
C ASN A 120 19.65 -1.57 -1.07
N GLU A 121 18.75 -2.03 -1.94
CA GLU A 121 17.96 -1.18 -2.82
C GLU A 121 16.47 -1.49 -2.70
N LEU A 122 15.61 -0.49 -2.91
CA LEU A 122 14.15 -0.65 -3.06
C LEU A 122 13.77 -0.36 -4.50
N PHE A 123 13.26 -1.37 -5.20
CA PHE A 123 12.71 -1.21 -6.54
C PHE A 123 11.21 -0.91 -6.43
N PHE A 124 10.69 -0.07 -7.30
CA PHE A 124 9.25 0.10 -7.48
C PHE A 124 8.95 0.55 -8.91
N SER A 125 7.74 0.28 -9.35
CA SER A 125 7.30 0.55 -10.71
C SER A 125 6.58 1.88 -10.83
N LYS A 126 6.43 2.29 -12.08
CA LYS A 126 5.58 3.39 -12.49
C LYS A 126 4.68 2.89 -13.60
N LEU A 127 3.37 2.83 -13.33
CA LEU A 127 2.36 2.34 -14.27
C LEU A 127 2.02 3.44 -15.29
N LYS A 128 2.94 3.68 -16.22
CA LYS A 128 2.81 4.67 -17.29
C LYS A 128 3.01 4.03 -18.66
N ARG A 129 2.21 4.47 -19.63
CA ARG A 129 2.31 4.00 -21.02
C ARG A 129 3.71 4.29 -21.59
N ASN A 130 4.27 3.28 -22.27
CA ASN A 130 5.59 3.34 -22.92
C ASN A 130 6.75 3.66 -21.95
N TRP A 131 6.62 3.30 -20.67
CA TRP A 131 7.67 3.43 -19.66
C TRP A 131 8.25 2.05 -19.32
N LEU A 132 9.56 1.87 -19.49
CA LEU A 132 10.24 0.58 -19.31
C LEU A 132 11.14 0.52 -18.08
N ALA A 133 11.55 1.67 -17.54
CA ALA A 133 12.41 1.72 -16.36
C ALA A 133 11.64 1.47 -15.06
N GLN A 134 12.34 1.01 -14.04
CA GLN A 134 11.88 0.90 -12.68
C GLN A 134 12.62 1.95 -11.85
N TYR A 135 11.92 2.56 -10.89
CA TYR A 135 12.58 3.41 -9.92
C TYR A 135 13.31 2.56 -8.90
N VAL A 136 14.47 3.03 -8.48
CA VAL A 136 15.34 2.36 -7.52
C VAL A 136 15.82 3.37 -6.49
N VAL A 137 15.43 3.17 -5.23
CA VAL A 137 16.05 3.84 -4.09
C VAL A 137 17.28 3.05 -3.68
N ASP A 138 18.44 3.70 -3.66
CA ASP A 138 19.69 3.15 -3.16
C ASP A 138 19.93 3.65 -1.74
N PHE A 139 19.92 2.73 -0.78
CA PHE A 139 20.14 3.01 0.64
C PHE A 139 21.61 2.91 1.06
N ASN A 140 22.55 2.70 0.13
CA ASN A 140 23.98 2.74 0.42
C ASN A 140 24.52 4.17 0.55
N ASN A 141 23.71 5.18 0.20
CA ASN A 141 24.02 6.59 0.38
C ASN A 141 23.22 7.19 1.54
N ASP A 142 23.76 8.23 2.18
CA ASP A 142 23.07 9.03 3.19
C ASP A 142 23.14 10.53 2.78
N PRO A 143 22.02 11.16 2.36
CA PRO A 143 20.69 10.57 2.24
C PRO A 143 20.58 9.55 1.11
N PRO A 144 19.59 8.63 1.15
CA PRO A 144 19.32 7.69 0.07
C PRO A 144 19.10 8.40 -1.27
N THR A 145 19.45 7.75 -2.37
CA THR A 145 19.35 8.34 -3.72
C THR A 145 18.34 7.60 -4.57
N LEU A 146 17.58 8.34 -5.40
CA LEU A 146 16.65 7.78 -6.36
C LEU A 146 17.28 7.74 -7.76
N SER A 147 17.14 6.60 -8.45
CA SER A 147 17.60 6.40 -9.82
C SER A 147 16.60 5.55 -10.63
N GLU A 148 16.87 5.38 -11.92
CA GLU A 148 16.08 4.54 -12.83
C GLU A 148 16.95 3.40 -13.35
N LYS A 149 16.44 2.17 -13.32
CA LYS A 149 17.08 1.00 -13.92
C LYS A 149 16.12 0.28 -14.86
N THR A 150 16.63 -0.16 -16.01
CA THR A 150 15.85 -0.92 -16.99
C THR A 150 16.38 -2.33 -17.10
N ALA A 151 15.49 -3.32 -16.95
CA ALA A 151 15.82 -4.72 -17.15
C ALA A 151 16.22 -5.04 -18.60
N SER A 152 16.95 -6.14 -18.80
CA SER A 152 17.31 -6.68 -20.11
C SER A 152 16.97 -8.18 -20.19
N PRO A 153 15.95 -8.58 -20.98
CA PRO A 153 15.00 -7.72 -21.70
C PRO A 153 14.15 -6.85 -20.74
N PRO A 154 13.52 -5.77 -21.23
CA PRO A 154 12.71 -4.91 -20.38
C PRO A 154 11.47 -5.61 -19.80
N ILE A 155 11.00 -5.13 -18.65
CA ILE A 155 9.74 -5.55 -18.01
C ILE A 155 8.79 -4.34 -18.06
N TYR A 156 7.59 -4.53 -18.61
CA TYR A 156 6.66 -3.44 -18.87
C TYR A 156 5.49 -3.44 -17.89
N ALA A 157 5.31 -2.33 -17.17
CA ALA A 157 4.23 -2.10 -16.19
C ALA A 157 4.03 -3.27 -15.19
N PRO A 158 5.06 -3.60 -14.38
CA PRO A 158 4.88 -4.49 -13.24
C PRO A 158 4.02 -3.82 -12.17
N ALA A 159 3.02 -4.53 -11.64
CA ALA A 159 2.08 -4.05 -10.63
C ALA A 159 2.39 -4.62 -9.23
N GLY A 160 2.96 -5.82 -9.15
CA GLY A 160 3.37 -6.44 -7.89
C GLY A 160 4.80 -6.93 -7.94
N ALA A 161 5.42 -7.10 -6.78
CA ALA A 161 6.77 -7.63 -6.69
C ALA A 161 7.08 -8.36 -5.38
N ARG A 162 7.95 -9.39 -5.47
CA ARG A 162 8.55 -10.08 -4.32
C ARG A 162 10.01 -10.41 -4.58
N TYR A 163 10.85 -10.32 -3.55
CA TYR A 163 12.24 -10.75 -3.62
C TYR A 163 12.39 -12.13 -2.99
N ARG A 164 13.13 -13.02 -3.66
CA ARG A 164 13.50 -14.33 -3.13
C ARG A 164 14.75 -14.87 -3.81
N ASP A 165 15.65 -15.44 -3.01
CA ASP A 165 16.81 -16.22 -3.47
C ASP A 165 17.64 -15.51 -4.56
N GLY A 166 17.89 -14.20 -4.38
CA GLY A 166 18.70 -13.41 -5.31
C GLY A 166 17.94 -12.83 -6.52
N LEU A 167 16.63 -13.05 -6.61
CA LEU A 167 15.80 -12.58 -7.72
C LEU A 167 14.63 -11.75 -7.21
N ILE A 168 14.25 -10.74 -8.00
CA ILE A 168 12.93 -10.11 -7.92
C ILE A 168 11.99 -10.87 -8.84
N TYR A 169 10.80 -11.19 -8.37
CA TYR A 169 9.69 -11.67 -9.18
C TYR A 169 8.66 -10.56 -9.28
N PHE A 170 8.31 -10.18 -10.50
CA PHE A 170 7.31 -9.17 -10.81
C PHE A 170 6.02 -9.81 -11.31
N ALA A 171 4.89 -9.34 -10.79
CA ALA A 171 3.57 -9.51 -11.35
C ALA A 171 3.38 -8.42 -12.40
N VAL A 172 3.13 -8.81 -13.65
CA VAL A 172 3.08 -7.90 -14.79
C VAL A 172 1.67 -7.91 -15.36
N GLY A 173 0.97 -6.77 -15.23
CA GLY A 173 -0.32 -6.53 -15.89
C GLY A 173 -0.18 -5.85 -17.26
N GLY A 174 0.99 -5.30 -17.57
CA GLY A 174 1.26 -4.56 -18.80
C GLY A 174 1.27 -5.41 -20.07
N GLY A 175 0.48 -5.01 -21.07
CA GLY A 175 0.54 -5.56 -22.42
C GLY A 175 0.93 -4.51 -23.47
N ASN A 176 1.85 -4.86 -24.38
CA ASN A 176 2.12 -4.06 -25.58
C ASN A 176 2.60 -4.98 -26.71
N ALA A 177 2.03 -4.84 -27.92
CA ALA A 177 2.38 -5.72 -29.04
C ALA A 177 3.73 -5.41 -29.68
N SER A 178 4.17 -4.15 -29.62
CA SER A 178 5.42 -3.70 -30.22
C SER A 178 5.82 -2.35 -29.62
N LEU A 179 6.61 -2.42 -28.55
CA LEU A 179 7.24 -1.25 -27.94
C LEU A 179 8.76 -1.47 -28.00
N GLU A 180 9.45 -0.55 -28.67
CA GLU A 180 10.92 -0.60 -28.83
C GLU A 180 11.44 -1.93 -29.38
N GLY A 181 10.68 -2.58 -30.27
CA GLY A 181 11.05 -3.87 -30.87
C GLY A 181 10.73 -5.10 -30.02
N HIS A 182 10.05 -4.93 -28.88
CA HIS A 182 9.65 -6.00 -27.97
C HIS A 182 8.14 -6.15 -27.88
N ALA A 183 7.69 -7.40 -27.72
CA ALA A 183 6.32 -7.72 -27.33
C ALA A 183 6.27 -8.00 -25.82
N PHE A 184 5.32 -7.37 -25.15
CA PHE A 184 5.08 -7.48 -23.72
C PHE A 184 3.72 -8.13 -23.47
N ARG A 185 3.70 -9.09 -22.56
CA ARG A 185 2.49 -9.84 -22.19
C ARG A 185 2.38 -9.91 -20.67
N PRO A 186 1.16 -9.94 -20.13
CA PRO A 186 0.95 -10.17 -18.72
C PRO A 186 1.53 -11.52 -18.27
N GLY A 187 2.00 -11.58 -17.02
CA GLY A 187 2.63 -12.77 -16.48
C GLY A 187 3.50 -12.52 -15.27
N ILE A 188 4.27 -13.54 -14.87
CA ILE A 188 5.32 -13.43 -13.87
C ILE A 188 6.67 -13.37 -14.57
N TYR A 189 7.49 -12.41 -14.17
CA TYR A 189 8.83 -12.20 -14.69
C TYR A 189 9.83 -12.16 -13.54
N SER A 190 10.97 -12.81 -13.71
CA SER A 190 12.09 -12.70 -12.77
C SER A 190 13.08 -11.65 -13.26
N LEU A 191 13.76 -10.97 -12.34
CA LEU A 191 14.85 -10.03 -12.57
C LEU A 191 15.98 -10.34 -11.58
N ASN A 192 17.19 -10.51 -12.08
CA ASN A 192 18.38 -10.46 -11.24
C ASN A 192 18.79 -8.99 -11.01
N PRO A 193 18.70 -8.46 -9.78
CA PRO A 193 18.94 -7.05 -9.50
C PRO A 193 20.42 -6.63 -9.65
N LYS A 194 21.35 -7.59 -9.68
CA LYS A 194 22.80 -7.33 -9.86
C LYS A 194 23.19 -7.22 -11.33
N THR A 195 22.58 -8.04 -12.19
CA THR A 195 22.90 -8.09 -13.63
C THR A 195 21.89 -7.39 -14.51
N MET A 196 20.72 -7.05 -13.95
CA MET A 196 19.53 -6.59 -14.66
C MET A 196 18.98 -7.57 -15.70
N GLU A 197 19.43 -8.84 -15.68
CA GLU A 197 18.90 -9.88 -16.56
C GLU A 197 17.49 -10.28 -16.12
N SER A 198 16.52 -10.25 -17.05
CA SER A 198 15.16 -10.69 -16.79
C SER A 198 14.74 -11.91 -17.59
N LYS A 199 13.75 -12.66 -17.07
CA LYS A 199 13.18 -13.84 -17.73
C LYS A 199 11.69 -13.97 -17.44
N ALA A 200 10.91 -14.31 -18.46
CA ALA A 200 9.53 -14.75 -18.24
C ALA A 200 9.53 -16.08 -17.47
N VAL A 201 8.73 -16.16 -16.41
CA VAL A 201 8.52 -17.36 -15.59
C VAL A 201 7.23 -18.07 -16.03
N VAL A 202 6.13 -17.33 -16.13
CA VAL A 202 4.86 -17.80 -16.70
C VAL A 202 4.16 -16.64 -17.38
N ASN A 203 3.58 -16.86 -18.56
CA ASN A 203 2.94 -15.81 -19.36
C ASN A 203 1.64 -16.27 -20.03
N ASN A 204 1.18 -17.47 -19.71
CA ASN A 204 -0.07 -18.01 -20.23
C ASN A 204 -0.63 -19.11 -19.30
N TYR A 205 -1.91 -19.39 -19.46
CA TYR A 205 -2.59 -20.55 -18.92
C TYR A 205 -3.31 -21.29 -20.05
N TYR A 206 -2.86 -22.51 -20.38
CA TYR A 206 -3.34 -23.29 -21.54
C TYR A 206 -3.31 -22.50 -22.87
N GLY A 207 -2.28 -21.67 -23.08
CA GLY A 207 -2.11 -20.88 -24.31
C GLY A 207 -2.92 -19.57 -24.35
N HIS A 208 -3.71 -19.27 -23.32
CA HIS A 208 -4.34 -17.97 -23.15
C HIS A 208 -3.43 -17.03 -22.36
N TYR A 209 -3.30 -15.79 -22.81
CA TYR A 209 -2.65 -14.76 -21.99
C TYR A 209 -3.44 -14.55 -20.70
N PHE A 210 -2.73 -14.21 -19.63
CA PHE A 210 -3.36 -13.65 -18.44
C PHE A 210 -4.01 -12.29 -18.76
N ASN A 211 -4.98 -11.89 -17.95
CA ASN A 211 -5.68 -10.62 -18.10
C ASN A 211 -4.80 -9.49 -17.55
N LEU A 212 -4.69 -9.40 -16.22
CA LEU A 212 -3.89 -8.42 -15.50
C LEU A 212 -3.32 -9.11 -14.26
N VAL A 213 -2.08 -9.58 -14.37
CA VAL A 213 -1.36 -10.14 -13.21
C VAL A 213 -0.96 -8.98 -12.31
N ASP A 214 -1.71 -8.81 -11.22
CA ASP A 214 -1.68 -7.60 -10.41
C ASP A 214 -0.63 -7.71 -9.31
N ASP A 215 -0.85 -8.60 -8.33
CA ASP A 215 0.06 -8.80 -7.22
C ASP A 215 0.43 -10.27 -7.03
N LEU A 216 1.53 -10.53 -6.34
CA LEU A 216 1.98 -11.88 -6.05
C LEU A 216 2.51 -12.05 -4.63
N ASP A 217 2.53 -13.29 -4.17
CA ASP A 217 3.35 -13.72 -3.06
C ASP A 217 4.04 -15.05 -3.33
N ILE A 218 5.11 -15.33 -2.57
CA ILE A 218 5.88 -16.57 -2.71
C ILE A 218 5.89 -17.30 -1.37
N ASP A 219 5.25 -18.46 -1.31
CA ASP A 219 5.16 -19.24 -0.06
C ASP A 219 6.50 -19.87 0.34
N ALA A 220 6.62 -20.41 1.56
CA ALA A 220 7.88 -20.99 2.05
C ALA A 220 8.49 -22.08 1.14
N HIS A 221 7.69 -22.79 0.34
CA HIS A 221 8.15 -23.84 -0.58
C HIS A 221 8.59 -23.31 -1.94
N GLY A 222 8.40 -22.02 -2.21
CA GLY A 222 8.75 -21.39 -3.47
C GLY A 222 7.61 -21.38 -4.49
N ASN A 223 6.38 -21.72 -4.09
CA ASN A 223 5.25 -21.58 -5.00
C ASN A 223 4.85 -20.11 -5.10
N ILE A 224 4.59 -19.67 -6.33
CA ILE A 224 4.15 -18.31 -6.63
C ILE A 224 2.63 -18.30 -6.72
N TRP A 225 2.00 -17.49 -5.88
CA TRP A 225 0.56 -17.23 -5.88
C TRP A 225 0.34 -15.82 -6.39
N PHE A 226 -0.55 -15.63 -7.37
CA PHE A 226 -0.79 -14.32 -7.94
C PHE A 226 -2.28 -14.13 -8.26
N THR A 227 -2.69 -12.87 -8.34
CA THR A 227 -4.03 -12.48 -8.80
C THR A 227 -4.01 -12.22 -10.30
N ASP A 228 -5.10 -12.56 -10.98
CA ASP A 228 -5.33 -12.29 -12.40
C ASP A 228 -6.70 -11.62 -12.56
N ASN A 229 -6.69 -10.28 -12.66
CA ASN A 229 -7.89 -9.42 -12.60
C ASN A 229 -8.56 -9.20 -13.97
#